data_AF-A0A1J4RJW1-F1
#
_entry.id   AF-A0A1J4RJW1-F1
#
_cell.length_a   1.000
_cell.length_b   1.000
_cell.length_c   1.000
_cell.angle_alpha   90.00
_cell.angle_beta   90.00
_cell.angle_gamma   90.00
#
_symmetry.space_group_name_H-M   'P 1'
#
loop_
_entity.id
_entity.type
_entity.pdbx_description
1 polymer ?
#
loop_
_entity_poly.entity_id
_entity_poly.type
_entity_poly.pdbx_seq_one_letter_code
_entity_poly.pdbx_strand_id
1 'polypeptide(L)'
;MKGQLNIPFVVLVFTVFLVFGILIVPKFITAPSLRVIQYEENYENTQMILISLLTSTYDGKTVQELIGDNLAFGQPDDLTFLKDKLDKLVEGRCYKLSTPSKVLAKSSGCTPKEYTSSVNITLPYNPDKLVENLVLVIN
;
A
#
# COMPACT_ATOMS: atom_id res chain seq x y z
N MET A 1 -18.82 -53.48 33.29
CA MET A 1 -19.80 -52.37 33.21
C MET A 1 -19.83 -51.88 31.77
N LYS A 2 -20.86 -52.24 31.00
CA LYS A 2 -21.05 -51.74 29.62
C LYS A 2 -21.84 -50.44 29.73
N GLY A 3 -21.18 -49.30 29.51
CA GLY A 3 -21.87 -48.01 29.47
C GLY A 3 -22.86 -48.00 28.32
N GLN A 4 -24.17 -47.99 28.63
CA GLN A 4 -25.20 -47.75 27.64
C GLN A 4 -25.03 -46.30 27.14
N LEU A 5 -24.60 -46.17 25.90
CA LEU A 5 -24.49 -44.89 25.22
C LEU A 5 -25.91 -44.32 25.06
N ASN A 6 -26.24 -43.28 25.81
CA ASN A 6 -27.52 -42.58 25.69
C ASN A 6 -27.56 -41.88 24.33
N ILE A 7 -28.19 -42.53 23.34
CA ILE A 7 -28.42 -42.04 21.98
C ILE A 7 -28.87 -40.56 21.96
N PRO A 8 -29.83 -40.08 22.78
CA PRO A 8 -30.22 -38.66 22.75
C PRO A 8 -29.10 -37.71 23.18
N PHE A 9 -28.23 -38.14 24.11
CA PHE A 9 -27.09 -37.34 24.55
C PHE A 9 -26.03 -37.21 23.44
N VAL A 10 -25.77 -38.29 22.70
CA VAL A 10 -24.83 -38.27 21.58
C VAL A 10 -25.33 -37.38 20.46
N VAL A 11 -26.62 -37.46 20.12
CA VAL A 11 -27.24 -36.61 19.08
C VAL A 11 -27.19 -35.14 19.47
N LEU A 12 -27.42 -34.80 20.75
CA LEU A 12 -27.35 -33.44 21.27
C LEU A 12 -25.91 -32.89 21.19
N VAL A 13 -24.91 -33.67 21.61
CA VAL A 13 -23.50 -33.27 21.53
C VAL A 13 -23.11 -33.04 20.06
N PHE A 14 -23.49 -33.93 19.16
CA PHE A 14 -23.20 -33.78 17.74
C PHE A 14 -23.85 -32.53 17.13
N THR A 15 -25.12 -32.26 17.42
CA THR A 15 -25.81 -31.07 16.90
C THR A 15 -25.18 -29.79 17.43
N VAL A 16 -24.77 -29.74 18.70
CA VAL A 16 -24.05 -28.61 19.29
C VAL A 16 -22.72 -28.38 18.54
N PHE A 17 -21.88 -29.42 18.38
CA PHE A 17 -20.62 -29.28 17.65
C PHE A 17 -20.82 -28.86 16.19
N LEU A 18 -21.87 -29.36 15.52
CA LEU A 18 -22.16 -29.04 14.12
C LEU A 18 -22.63 -27.59 13.96
N VAL A 19 -23.51 -27.12 14.85
CA VAL A 19 -24.00 -25.73 14.86
C VAL A 19 -22.87 -24.76 15.21
N PHE A 20 -22.08 -25.05 16.24
CA PHE A 20 -20.92 -24.21 16.59
C PHE A 20 -19.85 -24.27 15.51
N GLY A 21 -19.59 -25.42 14.89
CA GLY A 21 -18.66 -25.57 13.78
C GLY A 21 -19.06 -24.72 12.57
N ILE A 22 -20.32 -24.80 12.13
CA ILE A 22 -20.82 -24.02 10.98
C ILE A 22 -20.79 -22.51 11.26
N LEU A 23 -21.04 -22.07 12.50
CA LEU A 23 -21.08 -20.65 12.83
C LEU A 23 -19.70 -20.05 13.12
N ILE A 24 -18.79 -20.83 13.70
CA ILE A 24 -17.46 -20.35 14.12
C ILE A 24 -16.45 -20.44 12.97
N VAL A 25 -16.43 -21.54 12.23
CA VAL A 25 -15.42 -21.79 11.18
C VAL A 25 -15.37 -20.69 10.11
N PRO A 26 -16.49 -20.16 9.59
CA PRO A 26 -16.44 -19.07 8.63
C PRO A 26 -15.74 -17.83 9.17
N LYS A 27 -16.00 -17.44 10.43
CA LYS A 27 -15.36 -16.26 11.05
C LYS A 27 -13.85 -16.42 11.18
N PHE A 28 -13.37 -17.60 11.52
CA PHE A 28 -11.94 -17.85 11.70
C PHE A 28 -11.17 -17.96 10.39
N ILE A 29 -11.81 -18.42 9.30
CA ILE A 29 -11.16 -18.56 7.99
C ILE A 29 -11.29 -17.27 7.17
N THR A 30 -12.48 -16.68 7.11
CA THR A 30 -12.76 -15.56 6.18
C THR A 30 -12.24 -14.21 6.65
N ALA A 31 -12.25 -13.93 7.96
CA ALA A 31 -11.78 -12.65 8.49
C ALA A 31 -10.27 -12.39 8.22
N PRO A 32 -9.35 -13.34 8.48
CA PRO A 32 -7.95 -13.14 8.12
C PRO A 32 -7.73 -13.14 6.60
N SER A 33 -8.44 -13.98 5.82
CA SER A 33 -8.27 -13.98 4.36
C SER A 33 -8.71 -12.66 3.73
N LEU A 34 -9.82 -12.07 4.18
CA LEU A 34 -10.29 -10.77 3.72
C LEU A 34 -9.27 -9.66 4.01
N ARG A 35 -8.62 -9.69 5.19
CA ARG A 35 -7.57 -8.74 5.53
C ARG A 35 -6.33 -8.88 4.64
N VAL A 36 -5.94 -10.12 4.33
CA VAL A 36 -4.82 -10.37 3.42
C VAL A 36 -5.15 -9.88 2.01
N ILE A 37 -6.34 -10.19 1.50
CA ILE A 37 -6.80 -9.73 0.18
C ILE A 37 -6.83 -8.20 0.11
N GLN A 38 -7.41 -7.53 1.11
CA GLN A 38 -7.44 -6.06 1.18
C GLN A 38 -6.04 -5.47 1.24
N TYR A 39 -5.13 -6.11 1.98
CA TYR A 39 -3.75 -5.66 2.08
C TYR A 39 -3.02 -5.78 0.73
N GLU A 40 -3.19 -6.90 0.03
CA GLU A 40 -2.63 -7.13 -1.30
C GLU A 40 -3.20 -6.13 -2.32
N GLU A 41 -4.52 -5.92 -2.33
CA GLU A 41 -5.20 -4.96 -3.21
C GLU A 41 -4.69 -3.52 -2.98
N ASN A 42 -4.60 -3.08 -1.73
CA ASN A 42 -4.12 -1.73 -1.40
C ASN A 42 -2.62 -1.57 -1.71
N TYR A 43 -1.83 -2.63 -1.56
CA TYR A 43 -0.43 -2.64 -1.95
C TYR A 43 -0.27 -2.49 -3.48
N GLU A 44 -1.00 -3.26 -4.28
CA GLU A 44 -1.03 -3.13 -5.74
C GLU A 44 -1.52 -1.75 -6.18
N ASN A 45 -2.54 -1.20 -5.51
CA ASN A 45 -3.02 0.16 -5.74
C ASN A 45 -1.92 1.20 -5.48
N THR A 46 -1.13 1.03 -4.42
CA THR A 46 0.01 1.92 -4.12
C THR A 46 1.08 1.86 -5.22
N GLN A 47 1.34 0.67 -5.77
CA GLN A 47 2.25 0.51 -6.91
C GLN A 47 1.71 1.20 -8.17
N MET A 48 0.43 1.01 -8.48
CA MET A 48 -0.22 1.66 -9.62
C MET A 48 -0.23 3.19 -9.48
N ILE A 49 -0.47 3.72 -8.27
CA ILE A 49 -0.39 5.15 -8.00
C ILE A 49 1.02 5.68 -8.28
N LEU A 50 2.05 4.99 -7.79
CA LEU A 50 3.44 5.42 -8.00
C LEU A 50 3.82 5.40 -9.49
N ILE A 51 3.46 4.33 -10.21
CA ILE A 51 3.72 4.24 -11.65
C ILE A 51 2.94 5.32 -12.40
N SER A 52 1.64 5.47 -12.13
CA SER A 52 0.79 6.48 -12.76
C SER A 52 1.30 7.90 -12.52
N LEU A 53 1.82 8.18 -11.31
CA LEU A 53 2.43 9.47 -11.01
C LEU A 53 3.64 9.71 -11.91
N LEU A 54 4.56 8.75 -11.97
CA LEU A 54 5.83 8.86 -12.68
C LEU A 54 5.68 8.94 -14.19
N THR A 55 4.74 8.18 -14.75
CA THR A 55 4.42 8.22 -16.18
C THR A 55 3.58 9.43 -16.58
N SER A 56 2.99 10.13 -15.62
CA SER A 56 2.24 11.35 -15.93
C SER A 56 3.17 12.47 -16.41
N THR A 57 2.61 13.40 -17.17
CA THR A 57 3.35 14.56 -17.68
C THR A 57 3.02 15.82 -16.89
N TYR A 58 3.98 16.73 -16.82
CA TYR A 58 3.83 18.08 -16.31
C TYR A 58 4.78 18.99 -17.11
N ASP A 59 4.24 20.07 -17.67
CA ASP A 59 4.99 21.04 -18.48
C ASP A 59 5.84 20.40 -19.59
N GLY A 60 5.27 19.42 -20.30
CA GLY A 60 5.92 18.76 -21.43
C GLY A 60 6.98 17.70 -21.08
N LYS A 61 7.34 17.53 -19.80
CA LYS A 61 8.23 16.47 -19.31
C LYS A 61 7.46 15.43 -18.51
N THR A 62 8.01 14.22 -18.39
CA THR A 62 7.46 13.22 -17.46
C THR A 62 7.80 13.60 -16.02
N VAL A 63 6.95 13.21 -15.06
CA VAL A 63 7.23 13.45 -13.64
C VAL A 63 8.50 12.72 -13.20
N GLN A 64 8.79 11.54 -13.76
CA GLN A 64 10.04 10.84 -13.54
C GLN A 64 11.26 11.68 -13.94
N GLU A 65 11.25 12.30 -15.11
CA GLU A 65 12.32 13.19 -15.56
C GLU A 65 12.46 14.41 -14.66
N LEU A 66 11.36 15.05 -14.28
CA LEU A 66 11.38 16.22 -13.39
C LEU A 66 11.97 15.90 -12.02
N ILE A 67 11.60 14.74 -11.44
CA ILE A 67 12.18 14.29 -10.17
C ILE A 67 13.66 13.95 -10.36
N GLY A 68 14.02 13.27 -11.44
CA GLY A 68 15.40 12.90 -11.76
C GLY A 68 16.30 14.12 -11.93
N ASP A 69 15.83 15.13 -12.68
CA ASP A 69 16.50 16.41 -12.88
C ASP A 69 16.69 17.13 -11.53
N ASN A 70 15.64 17.25 -10.71
CA ASN A 70 15.69 17.89 -9.38
C ASN A 70 16.75 17.26 -8.47
N LEU A 71 16.80 15.92 -8.45
CA LEU A 71 17.71 15.16 -7.60
C LEU A 71 19.15 15.19 -8.14
N ALA A 72 19.35 15.21 -9.45
CA ALA A 72 20.68 15.22 -10.06
C ALA A 72 21.36 16.58 -9.95
N PHE A 73 20.61 17.68 -10.15
CA PHE A 73 21.18 19.03 -10.16
C PHE A 73 21.10 19.73 -8.80
N GLY A 74 20.44 19.12 -7.80
CA GLY A 74 20.22 19.74 -6.48
C GLY A 74 19.44 21.05 -6.55
N GLN A 75 18.81 21.36 -7.68
CA GLN A 75 18.02 22.56 -7.85
C GLN A 75 16.65 22.35 -7.20
N PRO A 76 16.13 23.34 -6.46
CA PRO A 76 14.81 23.28 -5.88
C PRO A 76 13.77 23.61 -6.96
N ASP A 77 13.70 22.84 -8.04
CA ASP A 77 12.51 22.92 -8.89
C ASP A 77 11.28 22.73 -8.01
N ASP A 78 10.28 23.54 -8.28
CA ASP A 78 9.06 23.58 -7.49
C ASP A 78 8.27 22.29 -7.70
N LEU A 79 8.56 21.29 -6.87
CA LEU A 79 7.86 20.01 -6.85
C LEU A 79 6.46 20.12 -6.20
N THR A 80 5.92 21.34 -5.99
CA THR A 80 4.56 21.53 -5.46
C THR A 80 3.50 20.87 -6.34
N PHE A 81 3.71 20.76 -7.65
CA PHE A 81 2.80 20.05 -8.56
C PHE A 81 2.61 18.57 -8.18
N LEU A 82 3.62 17.94 -7.54
CA LEU A 82 3.51 16.56 -7.06
C LEU A 82 2.40 16.44 -6.02
N LYS A 83 2.20 17.49 -5.21
CA LYS A 83 1.15 17.51 -4.21
C LYS A 83 -0.22 17.47 -4.87
N ASP A 84 -0.48 18.32 -5.86
CA ASP A 84 -1.76 18.36 -6.59
C ASP A 84 -2.06 17.02 -7.30
N LYS A 85 -1.04 16.39 -7.90
CA LYS A 85 -1.21 15.07 -8.52
C LYS A 85 -1.51 13.99 -7.48
N LEU A 86 -0.77 13.93 -6.38
CA LEU A 86 -0.96 12.93 -5.33
C LEU A 86 -2.30 13.11 -4.58
N ASP A 87 -2.76 14.35 -4.39
CA ASP A 87 -4.09 14.64 -3.82
C ASP A 87 -5.25 14.10 -4.69
N LYS A 88 -5.02 13.91 -5.99
CA LYS A 88 -5.97 13.32 -6.94
C LYS A 88 -5.86 11.80 -7.06
N LEU A 89 -4.67 11.26 -6.82
CA LEU A 89 -4.38 9.83 -6.99
C LEU A 89 -4.57 9.01 -5.70
N VAL A 90 -4.35 9.61 -4.53
CA VAL A 90 -4.42 8.93 -3.23
C VAL A 90 -5.75 9.24 -2.56
N GLU A 91 -6.62 8.24 -2.47
CA GLU A 91 -7.85 8.32 -1.70
C GLU A 91 -7.54 8.62 -0.22
N GLY A 92 -8.24 9.56 0.38
CA GLY A 92 -7.95 10.01 1.76
C GLY A 92 -6.76 10.97 1.91
N ARG A 93 -6.04 11.28 0.82
CA ARG A 93 -4.94 12.26 0.77
C ARG A 93 -3.90 12.06 1.85
N CYS A 94 -3.62 10.82 2.27
CA CYS A 94 -2.59 10.53 3.24
C CYS A 94 -1.40 9.82 2.60
N TYR A 95 -0.38 10.60 2.25
CA TYR A 95 0.77 10.09 1.52
C TYR A 95 2.08 10.79 1.89
N LYS A 96 3.17 10.10 1.60
CA LYS A 96 4.53 10.59 1.66
C LYS A 96 5.32 10.00 0.50
N LEU A 97 5.81 10.87 -0.38
CA LEU A 97 6.74 10.53 -1.44
C LEU A 97 8.13 11.03 -1.03
N SER A 98 9.10 10.12 -0.95
CA SER A 98 10.45 10.44 -0.51
C SER A 98 11.50 9.55 -1.14
N THR A 99 12.71 10.06 -1.23
CA THR A 99 13.93 9.29 -1.43
C THR A 99 14.62 9.07 -0.06
N PRO A 100 15.66 8.21 0.02
CA PRO A 100 16.52 8.12 1.21
C PRO A 100 17.10 9.46 1.66
N SER A 101 17.29 10.40 0.72
CA SER A 101 17.94 11.68 0.95
C SER A 101 16.97 12.84 1.20
N LYS A 102 15.73 12.78 0.69
CA LYS A 102 14.82 13.95 0.68
C LYS A 102 13.34 13.54 0.67
N VAL A 103 12.51 14.32 1.34
CA VAL A 103 11.04 14.24 1.18
C VAL A 103 10.64 15.14 0.01
N LEU A 104 10.02 14.55 -1.01
CA LEU A 104 9.61 15.26 -2.23
C LEU A 104 8.20 15.83 -2.11
N ALA A 105 7.27 15.06 -1.55
CA ALA A 105 5.91 15.50 -1.27
C ALA A 105 5.36 14.79 -0.03
N LYS A 106 4.58 15.52 0.78
CA LYS A 106 3.91 14.95 1.95
C LYS A 106 2.57 15.65 2.16
N SER A 107 1.55 14.86 2.50
CA SER A 107 0.28 15.40 2.96
C SER A 107 0.40 16.11 4.32
N SER A 108 -0.32 17.22 4.46
CA SER A 108 -0.44 17.96 5.72
C SER A 108 -1.46 17.30 6.64
N GLY A 109 -1.08 17.00 7.88
CA GLY A 109 -2.02 16.53 8.90
C GLY A 109 -2.14 15.01 9.03
N CYS A 110 -1.33 14.22 8.33
CA CYS A 110 -1.26 12.77 8.52
C CYS A 110 0.18 12.23 8.50
N THR A 111 0.37 11.00 8.98
CA THR A 111 1.63 10.25 8.87
C THR A 111 1.33 8.88 8.27
N PRO A 112 1.61 8.66 6.98
CA PRO A 112 1.32 7.39 6.32
C PRO A 112 2.29 6.29 6.79
N LYS A 113 1.81 5.06 6.96
CA LYS A 113 2.58 3.94 7.51
C LYS A 113 2.22 2.56 6.96
N GLU A 114 1.15 2.41 6.20
CA GLU A 114 0.55 1.09 5.97
C GLU A 114 1.02 0.44 4.66
N TYR A 115 0.85 1.15 3.54
CA TYR A 115 1.13 0.61 2.22
C TYR A 115 2.32 1.34 1.62
N THR A 116 3.37 0.58 1.26
CA THR A 116 4.64 1.13 0.77
C THR A 116 4.97 0.55 -0.59
N SER A 117 5.13 1.42 -1.58
CA SER A 117 5.68 1.07 -2.89
C SER A 117 7.02 1.77 -3.10
N SER A 118 7.91 1.12 -3.84
CA SER A 118 9.18 1.72 -4.22
C SER A 118 9.55 1.41 -5.66
N VAL A 119 10.20 2.36 -6.31
CA VAL A 119 10.70 2.24 -7.68
C VAL A 119 12.03 2.95 -7.81
N ASN A 120 12.88 2.41 -8.68
CA ASN A 120 14.17 3.00 -8.98
C ASN A 120 14.01 3.99 -10.13
N ILE A 121 14.36 5.24 -9.89
CA ILE A 121 14.39 6.29 -10.91
C ILE A 121 15.82 6.52 -11.36
N THR A 122 16.01 6.66 -12.67
CA THR A 122 17.32 6.95 -13.26
C THR A 122 17.68 8.42 -13.02
N LEU A 123 18.94 8.66 -12.64
CA LEU A 123 19.53 9.99 -12.49
C LEU A 123 20.57 10.22 -13.61
N PRO A 124 20.14 10.56 -14.83
CA PRO A 124 21.03 10.57 -15.99
C PRO A 124 22.17 11.61 -15.90
N TYR A 125 22.04 12.61 -15.04
CA TYR A 125 23.00 13.72 -14.92
C TYR A 125 23.80 13.71 -13.62
N ASN A 126 23.63 12.70 -12.75
CA ASN A 126 24.37 12.62 -11.50
C ASN A 126 25.60 11.71 -11.69
N PRO A 127 26.83 12.27 -11.59
CA PRO A 127 28.07 11.51 -11.84
C PRO A 127 28.38 10.49 -10.74
N ASP A 128 27.86 10.68 -9.52
CA ASP A 128 28.16 9.85 -8.36
C ASP A 128 27.13 8.72 -8.18
N LYS A 129 25.91 8.91 -8.69
CA LYS A 129 24.79 8.00 -8.47
C LYS A 129 23.84 7.97 -9.67
N LEU A 130 23.78 6.83 -10.36
CA LEU A 130 22.97 6.66 -11.57
C LEU A 130 21.49 6.37 -11.30
N VAL A 131 21.13 5.97 -10.09
CA VAL A 131 19.78 5.51 -9.73
C VAL A 131 19.47 5.94 -8.31
N GLU A 132 18.26 6.44 -8.08
CA GLU A 132 17.72 6.76 -6.75
C GLU A 132 16.48 5.92 -6.46
N ASN A 133 16.32 5.49 -5.22
CA ASN A 133 15.12 4.78 -4.81
C ASN A 133 14.04 5.78 -4.39
N LEU A 134 12.90 5.72 -5.05
CA LEU A 134 11.75 6.55 -4.76
C LEU A 134 10.71 5.70 -4.03
N VAL A 135 10.27 6.16 -2.86
CA VAL A 135 9.34 5.46 -1.98
C VAL A 135 8.07 6.27 -1.82
N LEU A 136 6.93 5.66 -2.14
CA LEU A 136 5.59 6.17 -1.83
C LEU A 136 5.02 5.36 -0.67
N VAL A 137 4.61 6.05 0.39
CA VAL A 137 3.89 5.46 1.52
C VAL A 137 2.51 6.09 1.59
N ILE A 138 1.45 5.26 1.67
CA ILE A 138 0.06 5.68 1.89
C ILE A 138 -0.58 4.95 3.08
N ASN A 139 -1.78 5.39 3.47
CA ASN A 139 -2.67 4.68 4.40
C ASN A 139 -3.93 4.24 3.66
#